data_AF-A0A8T3Q7J1-F1
#
_entry.id   AF-A0A8T3Q7J1-F1
#
_cell.length_a   1.000
_cell.length_b   1.000
_cell.length_c   1.000
_cell.angle_alpha   90.00
_cell.angle_beta   90.00
_cell.angle_gamma   90.00
#
_symmetry.space_group_name_H-M   'P 1'
#
loop_
_entity.id
_entity.type
_entity.pdbx_description
1 polymer ?
#
loop_
_entity_poly.entity_id
_entity_poly.type
_entity_poly.pdbx_seq_one_letter_code
_entity_poly.pdbx_strand_id
1 'polypeptide(L)'
;MIDKELASTKRDLRKILTLNLEQGKFSGLKFFRSSSEKNEIDAAQDFPGLLQKVVNIEKRIYSKINCNLSAMDKNIPLANQDAILKKIRNQIAILVGFNKVLTKKIPFFYTPEDTNMLSFHSLLKVHYKELSLEKILQLNFDADIESVTISNSITKQFLMKMLDTIMLSILKANLSSEGQYFLSRLAASLQQNEHDISLMLNYKSTSGSLEISPENMNAYAEGNDNLDENETLQDRVKDIKKNTGASSALIIPVWPEHGCSLEQEYGVFFKDYNRLERSVENLVGGSFSYDENENIFYTPFHLEIMHEFIHALHNSRGTNRELLSSMHQGEKKVWKDAEEYWTIKGANISENFLNKIVNAPPRYGHGGFSASAILHPEDNQDLLIHSPLKLFNG
;
A
#
# COMPACT_ATOMS: atom_id res chain seq x y z
N MET A 1 -0.50 -20.96 -24.01
CA MET A 1 0.41 -19.78 -24.14
C MET A 1 0.81 -19.23 -22.77
N ILE A 2 -0.15 -19.03 -21.86
CA ILE A 2 0.06 -18.51 -20.49
C ILE A 2 1.05 -19.35 -19.64
N ASP A 3 0.98 -20.69 -19.69
CA ASP A 3 1.89 -21.54 -18.90
C ASP A 3 3.34 -21.50 -19.39
N LYS A 4 3.55 -21.30 -20.70
CA LYS A 4 4.89 -21.16 -21.29
C LYS A 4 5.55 -19.84 -20.85
N GLU A 5 4.78 -18.76 -20.78
CA GLU A 5 5.29 -17.49 -20.28
C GLU A 5 5.47 -17.49 -18.77
N LEU A 6 4.59 -18.10 -17.97
CA LEU A 6 4.82 -18.23 -16.53
C LEU A 6 6.04 -19.08 -16.24
N ALA A 7 6.27 -20.14 -17.01
CA ALA A 7 7.50 -20.92 -16.97
C ALA A 7 8.71 -20.10 -17.41
N SER A 8 8.57 -19.21 -18.40
CA SER A 8 9.63 -18.27 -18.80
C SER A 8 9.92 -17.27 -17.69
N THR A 9 8.92 -16.61 -17.12
CA THR A 9 9.07 -15.70 -15.99
C THR A 9 9.70 -16.41 -14.79
N LYS A 10 9.22 -17.61 -14.41
CA LYS A 10 9.86 -18.44 -13.37
C LYS A 10 11.30 -18.82 -13.72
N ARG A 11 11.62 -19.05 -14.99
CA ARG A 11 12.97 -19.34 -15.47
C ARG A 11 13.85 -18.10 -15.44
N ASP A 12 13.34 -16.93 -15.82
CA ASP A 12 14.03 -15.65 -15.79
C ASP A 12 14.27 -15.23 -14.35
N LEU A 13 13.32 -15.49 -13.45
CA LEU A 13 13.45 -15.29 -12.01
C LEU A 13 14.43 -16.26 -11.39
N ARG A 14 14.37 -17.55 -11.75
CA ARG A 14 15.42 -18.50 -11.36
C ARG A 14 16.76 -18.03 -11.90
N LYS A 15 16.87 -17.57 -13.15
CA LYS A 15 18.12 -17.02 -13.66
C LYS A 15 18.57 -15.79 -12.88
N ILE A 16 17.69 -14.84 -12.58
CA ILE A 16 18.03 -13.62 -11.82
C ILE A 16 18.44 -13.96 -10.37
N LEU A 17 17.72 -14.87 -9.72
CA LEU A 17 17.99 -15.31 -8.35
C LEU A 17 19.17 -16.29 -8.26
N THR A 18 19.39 -17.12 -9.29
CA THR A 18 20.47 -18.12 -9.37
C THR A 18 21.76 -17.53 -9.96
N LEU A 19 21.72 -16.55 -10.86
CA LEU A 19 22.91 -15.82 -11.35
C LEU A 19 23.53 -14.92 -10.29
N ASN A 20 22.79 -14.58 -9.22
CA ASN A 20 23.31 -13.85 -8.06
C ASN A 20 23.46 -14.73 -6.80
N LEU A 21 22.97 -15.97 -6.81
CA LEU A 21 23.10 -16.95 -5.73
C LEU A 21 23.04 -18.37 -6.33
N GLU A 22 24.18 -18.95 -6.69
CA GLU A 22 24.31 -20.41 -6.79
C GLU A 22 24.41 -20.94 -5.35
N GLN A 23 23.53 -21.82 -4.85
CA GLN A 23 23.48 -23.25 -5.17
C GLN A 23 22.10 -23.85 -4.79
N GLY A 24 21.66 -24.87 -5.55
CA GLY A 24 20.82 -25.96 -5.04
C GLY A 24 19.34 -25.96 -5.45
N LYS A 25 18.83 -27.12 -5.84
CA LYS A 25 17.61 -27.34 -6.64
C LYS A 25 16.30 -27.33 -5.82
N PHE A 26 15.24 -26.83 -6.47
CA PHE A 26 13.85 -26.78 -6.01
C PHE A 26 13.23 -28.16 -5.73
N SER A 27 12.94 -28.45 -4.46
CA SER A 27 11.76 -29.24 -4.06
C SER A 27 11.45 -28.97 -2.58
N GLY A 28 10.43 -28.14 -2.32
CA GLY A 28 9.90 -27.87 -0.97
C GLY A 28 10.67 -26.79 -0.21
N LEU A 29 9.97 -25.75 0.23
CA LEU A 29 10.49 -24.58 0.96
C LEU A 29 11.26 -24.95 2.24
N LYS A 30 12.59 -25.03 2.17
CA LYS A 30 13.52 -24.82 3.31
C LYS A 30 14.80 -24.11 2.84
N PHE A 31 14.96 -22.84 3.19
CA PHE A 31 16.21 -22.06 3.26
C PHE A 31 16.25 -21.47 4.67
N PHE A 32 17.34 -21.49 5.45
CA PHE A 32 18.61 -20.80 5.23
C PHE A 32 19.80 -21.56 5.85
N ARG A 33 20.99 -21.53 5.21
CA ARG A 33 22.26 -21.28 5.91
C ARG A 33 23.43 -20.92 4.98
N SER A 34 24.07 -19.80 5.35
CA SER A 34 25.45 -19.30 5.16
C SER A 34 26.15 -19.38 3.79
N SER A 35 26.61 -18.23 3.28
CA SER A 35 28.05 -17.96 3.12
C SER A 35 28.39 -16.53 2.61
N SER A 36 29.34 -15.93 3.33
CA SER A 36 30.29 -14.83 3.03
C SER A 36 29.81 -13.47 2.47
N GLU A 37 30.11 -12.41 3.24
CA GLU A 37 29.95 -10.97 2.97
C GLU A 37 30.47 -10.51 1.60
N LYS A 38 31.42 -11.22 0.98
CA LYS A 38 32.05 -10.82 -0.29
C LYS A 38 31.10 -10.91 -1.50
N ASN A 39 30.17 -11.86 -1.50
CA ASN A 39 29.15 -11.99 -2.57
C ASN A 39 28.01 -10.97 -2.39
N GLU A 40 27.82 -10.44 -1.18
CA GLU A 40 26.81 -9.40 -0.92
C GLU A 40 27.27 -8.04 -1.45
N ILE A 41 28.58 -7.77 -1.47
CA ILE A 41 29.18 -6.53 -2.02
C ILE A 41 29.07 -6.47 -3.56
N ASP A 42 29.27 -7.58 -4.27
CA ASP A 42 29.14 -7.58 -5.74
C ASP A 42 27.67 -7.54 -6.18
N ALA A 43 26.77 -8.19 -5.43
CA ALA A 43 25.33 -8.04 -5.60
C ALA A 43 24.83 -6.63 -5.23
N ALA A 44 25.58 -5.89 -4.40
CA ALA A 44 25.32 -4.50 -4.04
C ALA A 44 25.31 -3.56 -5.28
N GLN A 45 26.20 -3.84 -6.24
CA GLN A 45 26.57 -2.91 -7.31
C GLN A 45 25.59 -2.84 -8.50
N ASP A 46 24.77 -3.87 -8.77
CA ASP A 46 23.74 -3.85 -9.85
C ASP A 46 22.30 -3.89 -9.31
N PHE A 47 22.06 -3.39 -8.10
CA PHE A 47 20.69 -3.39 -7.56
C PHE A 47 19.70 -2.53 -8.32
N PRO A 48 20.04 -1.33 -8.82
CA PRO A 48 19.15 -0.60 -9.70
C PRO A 48 18.76 -1.40 -10.95
N GLY A 49 19.71 -2.11 -11.57
CA GLY A 49 19.45 -2.97 -12.73
C GLY A 49 18.60 -4.20 -12.37
N LEU A 50 18.85 -4.82 -11.22
CA LEU A 50 18.02 -5.89 -10.67
C LEU A 50 16.58 -5.42 -10.38
N LEU A 51 16.44 -4.31 -9.69
CA LEU A 51 15.15 -3.72 -9.32
C LEU A 51 14.35 -3.36 -10.58
N GLN A 52 15.00 -2.78 -11.59
CA GLN A 52 14.36 -2.48 -12.87
C GLN A 52 13.87 -3.75 -13.59
N LYS A 53 14.65 -4.83 -13.58
CA LYS A 53 14.23 -6.13 -14.14
C LYS A 53 13.01 -6.68 -13.38
N VAL A 54 13.01 -6.60 -12.05
CA VAL A 54 11.87 -7.04 -11.24
C VAL A 54 10.62 -6.19 -11.52
N VAL A 55 10.73 -4.86 -11.54
CA VAL A 55 9.60 -3.98 -11.88
C VAL A 55 9.02 -4.30 -13.25
N ASN A 56 9.85 -4.60 -14.25
CA ASN A 56 9.38 -5.01 -15.57
C ASN A 56 8.62 -6.35 -15.53
N ILE A 57 9.04 -7.29 -14.68
CA ILE A 57 8.32 -8.55 -14.46
C ILE A 57 6.99 -8.29 -13.75
N GLU A 58 6.99 -7.47 -12.69
CA GLU A 58 5.79 -7.10 -11.96
C GLU A 58 4.74 -6.45 -12.88
N LYS A 59 5.13 -5.51 -13.73
CA LYS A 59 4.24 -4.90 -14.76
C LYS A 59 3.56 -5.94 -15.65
N ARG A 60 4.29 -6.97 -16.07
CA ARG A 60 3.74 -8.06 -16.88
C ARG A 60 2.75 -8.91 -16.08
N ILE A 61 3.02 -9.13 -14.79
CA ILE A 61 2.10 -9.86 -13.91
C ILE A 61 0.84 -9.02 -13.65
N TYR A 62 0.95 -7.72 -13.36
CA TYR A 62 -0.19 -6.81 -13.20
C TYR A 62 -1.07 -6.83 -14.45
N SER A 63 -0.46 -6.70 -15.64
CA SER A 63 -1.19 -6.77 -16.92
C SER A 63 -1.97 -8.10 -17.08
N LYS A 64 -1.40 -9.21 -16.61
CA LYS A 64 -2.06 -10.52 -16.65
C LYS A 64 -3.18 -10.67 -15.62
N ILE A 65 -3.01 -10.11 -14.42
CA ILE A 65 -4.08 -10.05 -13.42
C ILE A 65 -5.25 -9.26 -14.01
N ASN A 66 -4.99 -8.06 -14.55
CA ASN A 66 -6.01 -7.21 -15.17
C ASN A 66 -6.69 -7.88 -16.38
N CYS A 67 -5.94 -8.63 -17.20
CA CYS A 67 -6.52 -9.44 -18.26
C CYS A 67 -7.47 -10.53 -17.72
N ASN A 68 -7.09 -11.22 -16.65
CA ASN A 68 -7.95 -12.21 -16.00
C ASN A 68 -9.21 -11.57 -15.39
N LEU A 69 -9.06 -10.41 -14.74
CA LEU A 69 -10.16 -9.63 -14.17
C LEU A 69 -11.16 -9.18 -15.25
N SER A 70 -10.67 -8.70 -16.40
CA SER A 70 -11.52 -8.30 -17.53
C SER A 70 -12.32 -9.46 -18.15
N ALA A 71 -11.90 -10.70 -17.91
CA ALA A 71 -12.57 -11.90 -18.38
C ALA A 71 -13.59 -12.45 -17.36
N MET A 72 -13.72 -11.84 -16.18
CA MET A 72 -14.71 -12.22 -15.18
C MET A 72 -16.11 -11.73 -15.57
N ASP A 73 -17.12 -12.52 -15.25
CA ASP A 73 -18.51 -12.08 -15.37
C ASP A 73 -18.87 -11.21 -14.16
N LYS A 74 -19.19 -9.94 -14.39
CA LYS A 74 -19.52 -8.97 -13.34
C LYS A 74 -20.82 -9.29 -12.59
N ASN A 75 -21.67 -10.15 -13.15
CA ASN A 75 -22.96 -10.51 -12.58
C ASN A 75 -22.89 -11.77 -11.71
N ILE A 76 -21.80 -12.53 -11.81
CA ILE A 76 -21.60 -13.77 -11.06
C ILE A 76 -20.84 -13.46 -9.76
N PRO A 77 -21.30 -13.94 -8.59
CA PRO A 77 -20.55 -13.84 -7.34
C PRO A 77 -19.10 -14.29 -7.48
N LEU A 78 -18.17 -13.62 -6.80
CA LEU A 78 -16.75 -13.96 -6.88
C LEU A 78 -16.50 -15.45 -6.55
N ALA A 79 -17.14 -15.97 -5.50
CA ALA A 79 -17.04 -17.38 -5.09
C ALA A 79 -17.36 -18.40 -6.19
N ASN A 80 -18.12 -18.01 -7.22
CA ASN A 80 -18.51 -18.91 -8.31
C ASN A 80 -17.57 -18.83 -9.52
N GLN A 81 -16.46 -18.08 -9.43
CA GLN A 81 -15.48 -17.87 -10.51
C GLN A 81 -14.10 -18.47 -10.19
N ASP A 82 -14.08 -19.60 -9.46
CA ASP A 82 -12.90 -20.26 -8.89
C ASP A 82 -11.71 -20.42 -9.84
N ALA A 83 -11.96 -20.80 -11.10
CA ALA A 83 -10.89 -21.04 -12.07
C ALA A 83 -10.09 -19.77 -12.39
N ILE A 84 -10.76 -18.61 -12.47
CA ILE A 84 -10.13 -17.31 -12.72
C ILE A 84 -9.50 -16.80 -11.42
N LEU A 85 -10.22 -16.88 -10.29
CA LEU A 85 -9.71 -16.48 -8.98
C LEU A 85 -8.42 -17.22 -8.60
N LYS A 86 -8.33 -18.53 -8.88
CA LYS A 86 -7.11 -19.32 -8.65
C LYS A 86 -5.92 -18.82 -9.47
N LYS A 87 -6.14 -18.35 -10.70
CA LYS A 87 -5.07 -17.75 -11.53
C LYS A 87 -4.60 -16.43 -10.94
N ILE A 88 -5.54 -15.57 -10.56
CA ILE A 88 -5.27 -14.27 -9.93
C ILE A 88 -4.51 -14.48 -8.61
N ARG A 89 -5.00 -15.36 -7.73
CA ARG A 89 -4.34 -15.74 -6.46
C ARG A 89 -2.88 -16.14 -6.68
N ASN A 90 -2.62 -17.03 -7.64
CA ASN A 90 -1.26 -17.48 -7.93
C ASN A 90 -0.35 -16.35 -8.43
N GLN A 91 -0.90 -15.41 -9.20
CA GLN A 91 -0.17 -14.24 -9.70
C GLN A 91 0.17 -13.27 -8.56
N ILE A 92 -0.77 -12.98 -7.67
CA ILE A 92 -0.56 -12.12 -6.50
C ILE A 92 0.43 -12.76 -5.52
N ALA A 93 0.32 -14.07 -5.26
CA ALA A 93 1.28 -14.77 -4.41
C ALA A 93 2.72 -14.69 -4.94
N ILE A 94 2.92 -14.67 -6.26
CA ILE A 94 4.24 -14.44 -6.88
C ILE A 94 4.75 -13.02 -6.59
N LEU A 95 3.89 -12.01 -6.72
CA LEU A 95 4.24 -10.61 -6.44
C LEU A 95 4.62 -10.42 -4.96
N VAL A 96 3.81 -10.97 -4.05
CA VAL A 96 4.11 -10.98 -2.61
C VAL A 96 5.45 -11.65 -2.33
N GLY A 97 5.72 -12.79 -2.98
CA GLY A 97 7.01 -13.48 -2.90
C GLY A 97 8.19 -12.62 -3.33
N PHE A 98 8.09 -11.85 -4.43
CA PHE A 98 9.18 -10.94 -4.84
C PHE A 98 9.41 -9.84 -3.84
N ASN A 99 8.33 -9.18 -3.39
CA ASN A 99 8.45 -8.10 -2.44
C ASN A 99 9.09 -8.61 -1.14
N LYS A 100 8.68 -9.77 -0.63
CA LYS A 100 9.33 -10.42 0.55
C LYS A 100 10.82 -10.72 0.36
N VAL A 101 11.25 -11.09 -0.84
CA VAL A 101 12.67 -11.37 -1.12
C VAL A 101 13.47 -10.06 -1.23
N LEU A 102 12.92 -9.07 -1.93
CA LEU A 102 13.57 -7.79 -2.15
C LEU A 102 13.66 -6.96 -0.87
N THR A 103 12.65 -6.97 -0.01
CA THR A 103 12.70 -6.23 1.28
C THR A 103 13.80 -6.73 2.20
N LYS A 104 14.14 -8.02 2.18
CA LYS A 104 15.30 -8.55 2.93
C LYS A 104 16.64 -8.02 2.43
N LYS A 105 16.67 -7.51 1.21
CA LYS A 105 17.87 -6.99 0.55
C LYS A 105 18.03 -5.50 0.78
N ILE A 106 16.93 -4.77 1.00
CA ILE A 106 16.88 -3.33 1.25
C ILE A 106 17.95 -2.82 2.25
N PRO A 107 18.15 -3.41 3.46
CA PRO A 107 19.17 -2.94 4.41
C PRO A 107 20.62 -2.91 3.89
N PHE A 108 20.94 -3.69 2.84
CA PHE A 108 22.29 -3.83 2.30
C PHE A 108 22.64 -2.79 1.21
N PHE A 109 21.64 -2.08 0.68
CA PHE A 109 21.84 -1.08 -0.39
C PHE A 109 21.81 0.35 0.11
N TYR A 110 21.56 0.52 1.41
CA TYR A 110 21.70 1.80 2.08
C TYR A 110 23.13 2.00 2.54
N THR A 111 23.99 2.49 1.66
CA THR A 111 25.15 3.25 2.12
C THR A 111 24.77 4.73 2.20
N PRO A 112 25.09 5.45 3.29
CA PRO A 112 24.75 6.87 3.52
C PRO A 112 25.31 7.89 2.51
N GLU A 113 25.70 7.49 1.30
CA GLU A 113 26.41 8.33 0.33
C GLU A 113 25.50 8.78 -0.83
N ASP A 114 24.33 8.17 -1.02
CA ASP A 114 23.38 8.54 -2.08
C ASP A 114 22.44 9.69 -1.63
N THR A 115 22.87 10.91 -1.90
CA THR A 115 22.29 12.17 -1.37
C THR A 115 20.80 12.39 -1.62
N ASN A 116 20.23 11.85 -2.72
CA ASN A 116 18.80 11.98 -3.01
C ASN A 116 17.92 11.02 -2.17
N MET A 117 18.43 9.83 -1.83
CA MET A 117 17.71 8.83 -1.01
C MET A 117 17.82 9.10 0.50
N LEU A 118 18.94 9.71 0.94
CA LEU A 118 19.12 10.19 2.31
C LEU A 118 18.02 11.18 2.72
N SER A 119 17.56 12.02 1.79
CA SER A 119 16.47 12.96 2.06
C SER A 119 15.19 12.22 2.47
N PHE A 120 14.76 11.21 1.70
CA PHE A 120 13.56 10.44 2.01
C PHE A 120 13.63 9.66 3.32
N HIS A 121 14.77 9.05 3.63
CA HIS A 121 14.92 8.38 4.93
C HIS A 121 14.91 9.38 6.09
N SER A 122 15.56 10.54 5.94
CA SER A 122 15.53 11.58 6.97
C SER A 122 14.14 12.23 7.14
N LEU A 123 13.31 12.20 6.08
CA LEU A 123 11.93 12.70 6.06
C LEU A 123 10.92 11.66 6.57
N LEU A 124 11.19 10.37 6.37
CA LEU A 124 10.55 9.26 7.09
C LEU A 124 11.20 9.12 8.46
N LYS A 125 10.96 10.10 9.33
CA LYS A 125 11.32 9.93 10.74
C LYS A 125 10.40 8.88 11.33
N VAL A 126 10.94 7.69 11.55
CA VAL A 126 10.27 6.65 12.34
C VAL A 126 10.26 7.10 13.80
N HIS A 127 9.36 8.03 14.12
CA HIS A 127 8.98 8.32 15.48
C HIS A 127 8.08 7.18 15.93
N TYR A 128 8.63 6.29 16.76
CA TYR A 128 7.86 5.31 17.50
C TYR A 128 6.99 6.04 18.51
N LYS A 129 5.88 6.63 18.08
CA LYS A 129 4.80 6.99 19.00
C LYS A 129 4.08 5.69 19.30
N GLU A 130 4.59 4.94 20.28
CA GLU A 130 3.78 3.95 20.98
C GLU A 130 2.58 4.71 21.56
N LEU A 131 1.46 4.72 20.83
CA LEU A 131 0.19 4.78 21.53
C LEU A 131 0.20 3.52 22.38
N SER A 132 0.31 3.67 23.71
CA SER A 132 0.19 2.53 24.60
C SER A 132 -1.09 1.80 24.22
N LEU A 133 -1.03 0.47 24.19
CA LEU A 133 -2.20 -0.34 23.87
C LEU A 133 -3.40 0.06 24.75
N GLU A 134 -3.14 0.42 26.01
CA GLU A 134 -4.09 1.06 26.93
C GLU A 134 -4.77 2.29 26.34
N LYS A 135 -4.03 3.20 25.69
CA LYS A 135 -4.58 4.43 25.10
C LYS A 135 -5.38 4.15 23.83
N ILE A 136 -4.99 3.18 23.01
CA ILE A 136 -5.77 2.76 21.82
C ILE A 136 -7.08 2.08 22.25
N LEU A 137 -7.03 1.27 23.31
CA LEU A 137 -8.20 0.58 23.83
C LEU A 137 -9.14 1.51 24.60
N GLN A 138 -8.61 2.46 25.38
CA GLN A 138 -9.41 3.52 26.00
C GLN A 138 -10.05 4.43 24.96
N LEU A 139 -9.32 4.85 23.92
CA LEU A 139 -9.84 5.78 22.90
C LEU A 139 -10.94 5.17 22.02
N ASN A 140 -10.95 3.85 21.84
CA ASN A 140 -11.90 3.19 20.94
C ASN A 140 -13.01 2.39 21.67
N PHE A 141 -12.82 1.99 22.92
CA PHE A 141 -13.67 0.97 23.54
C PHE A 141 -14.07 1.21 25.01
N ASP A 142 -13.68 2.32 25.64
CA ASP A 142 -14.12 2.69 27.01
C ASP A 142 -13.96 1.55 28.05
N ALA A 143 -12.92 0.72 27.87
CA ALA A 143 -12.71 -0.51 28.62
C ALA A 143 -11.53 -0.38 29.60
N ASP A 144 -11.76 -0.75 30.86
CA ASP A 144 -10.71 -0.98 31.86
C ASP A 144 -9.98 -2.28 31.52
N ILE A 145 -8.80 -2.16 30.90
CA ILE A 145 -7.99 -3.31 30.48
C ILE A 145 -6.70 -3.34 31.29
N GLU A 146 -6.43 -4.50 31.91
CA GLU A 146 -5.14 -4.81 32.52
C GLU A 146 -4.03 -4.68 31.47
N SER A 147 -3.01 -3.86 31.78
CA SER A 147 -1.84 -3.60 30.94
C SER A 147 -1.29 -4.87 30.27
N VAL A 148 -1.46 -5.00 28.95
CA VAL A 148 -0.80 -6.04 28.14
C VAL A 148 0.54 -5.51 27.68
N THR A 149 1.63 -5.98 28.28
CA THR A 149 2.99 -5.66 27.83
C THR A 149 3.31 -6.42 26.54
N ILE A 150 2.99 -5.84 25.39
CA ILE A 150 3.49 -6.33 24.10
C ILE A 150 5.01 -6.15 24.11
N SER A 151 5.79 -7.21 23.86
CA SER A 151 7.25 -7.05 23.86
C SER A 151 7.68 -6.12 22.72
N ASN A 152 8.31 -4.99 23.06
CA ASN A 152 8.76 -3.95 22.12
C ASN A 152 9.59 -4.50 20.94
N SER A 153 10.21 -5.68 21.07
CA SER A 153 11.05 -6.29 20.04
C SER A 153 10.26 -6.80 18.82
N ILE A 154 9.04 -7.31 18.99
CA ILE A 154 8.27 -7.92 17.90
C ILE A 154 7.52 -6.84 17.11
N THR A 155 6.87 -5.91 17.80
CA THR A 155 6.26 -4.71 17.21
C THR A 155 7.30 -3.93 16.40
N LYS A 156 8.50 -3.73 16.96
CA LYS A 156 9.61 -3.11 16.25
C LYS A 156 10.01 -3.90 15.00
N GLN A 157 10.12 -5.23 15.08
CA GLN A 157 10.43 -6.04 13.90
C GLN A 157 9.37 -5.92 12.80
N PHE A 158 8.09 -5.89 13.17
CA PHE A 158 6.99 -5.69 12.22
C PHE A 158 7.08 -4.31 11.55
N LEU A 159 7.24 -3.24 12.33
CA LEU A 159 7.40 -1.89 11.82
C LEU A 159 8.63 -1.75 10.92
N MET A 160 9.75 -2.38 11.27
CA MET A 160 10.95 -2.41 10.42
C MET A 160 10.69 -3.13 9.09
N LYS A 161 9.99 -4.28 9.10
CA LYS A 161 9.57 -4.95 7.86
C LYS A 161 8.67 -4.07 7.01
N MET A 162 7.74 -3.34 7.63
CA MET A 162 6.86 -2.41 6.92
C MET A 162 7.65 -1.25 6.34
N LEU A 163 8.60 -0.68 7.08
CA LEU A 163 9.51 0.34 6.58
C LEU A 163 10.29 -0.15 5.36
N ASP A 164 10.89 -1.35 5.41
CA ASP A 164 11.61 -1.92 4.26
C ASP A 164 10.69 -2.08 3.03
N THR A 165 9.42 -2.41 3.26
CA THR A 165 8.40 -2.57 2.20
C THR A 165 8.00 -1.22 1.60
N ILE A 166 7.81 -0.21 2.43
CA ILE A 166 7.52 1.16 2.01
C ILE A 166 8.70 1.71 1.21
N MET A 167 9.92 1.52 1.71
CA MET A 167 11.11 1.97 1.03
C MET A 167 11.30 1.26 -0.32
N LEU A 168 11.08 -0.05 -0.39
CA LEU A 168 11.08 -0.76 -1.68
C LEU A 168 10.08 -0.12 -2.66
N SER A 169 8.91 0.29 -2.18
CA SER A 169 7.89 0.97 -3.02
C SER A 169 8.37 2.33 -3.52
N ILE A 170 9.05 3.12 -2.68
CA ILE A 170 9.70 4.38 -3.07
C ILE A 170 10.79 4.13 -4.12
N LEU A 171 11.65 3.13 -3.90
CA LEU A 171 12.71 2.78 -4.86
C LEU A 171 12.14 2.39 -6.22
N LYS A 172 11.04 1.62 -6.24
CA LYS A 172 10.34 1.24 -7.47
C LYS A 172 9.74 2.46 -8.18
N ALA A 173 9.09 3.36 -7.45
CA ALA A 173 8.54 4.58 -8.03
C ALA A 173 9.65 5.46 -8.64
N ASN A 174 10.80 5.56 -7.97
CA ASN A 174 11.96 6.35 -8.40
C ASN A 174 12.61 5.85 -9.71
N LEU A 175 12.23 4.67 -10.23
CA LEU A 175 12.66 4.17 -11.53
C LEU A 175 11.90 4.80 -12.72
N SER A 176 10.89 5.62 -12.46
CA SER A 176 10.07 6.29 -13.48
C SER A 176 10.17 7.81 -13.39
N SER A 177 9.97 8.51 -14.50
CA SER A 177 9.93 9.98 -14.54
C SER A 177 8.81 10.56 -13.65
N GLU A 178 7.63 9.94 -13.69
CA GLU A 178 6.46 10.35 -12.92
C GLU A 178 6.71 10.17 -11.42
N GLY A 179 7.28 9.04 -11.01
CA GLY A 179 7.64 8.78 -9.63
C GLY A 179 8.76 9.70 -9.13
N GLN A 180 9.81 9.92 -9.92
CA GLN A 180 10.87 10.89 -9.59
C GLN A 180 10.30 12.30 -9.39
N TYR A 181 9.42 12.74 -10.31
CA TYR A 181 8.75 14.03 -10.20
C TYR A 181 7.92 14.12 -8.92
N PHE A 182 7.05 13.14 -8.67
CA PHE A 182 6.24 13.10 -7.45
C PHE A 182 7.10 13.12 -6.19
N LEU A 183 8.06 12.22 -6.08
CA LEU A 183 8.94 12.10 -4.92
C LEU A 183 9.73 13.40 -4.68
N SER A 184 10.29 14.03 -5.72
CA SER A 184 10.97 15.31 -5.56
C SER A 184 10.05 16.41 -4.97
N ARG A 185 8.77 16.41 -5.36
CA ARG A 185 7.78 17.38 -4.89
C ARG A 185 7.33 17.10 -3.46
N LEU A 186 7.25 15.83 -3.07
CA LEU A 186 6.99 15.42 -1.69
C LEU A 186 8.16 15.81 -0.79
N ALA A 187 9.38 15.43 -1.16
CA ALA A 187 10.58 15.71 -0.38
C ALA A 187 10.78 17.22 -0.16
N ALA A 188 10.68 18.01 -1.23
CA ALA A 188 10.79 19.46 -1.15
C ALA A 188 9.72 20.08 -0.24
N SER A 189 8.49 19.55 -0.28
CA SER A 189 7.38 20.04 0.54
C SER A 189 7.58 19.75 2.03
N LEU A 190 8.02 18.53 2.36
CA LEU A 190 8.32 18.16 3.75
C LEU A 190 9.51 18.97 4.29
N GLN A 191 10.59 19.09 3.51
CA GLN A 191 11.78 19.85 3.91
C GLN A 191 11.50 21.35 4.10
N GLN A 192 10.78 21.97 3.17
CA GLN A 192 10.49 23.42 3.21
C GLN A 192 9.66 23.81 4.43
N ASN A 193 8.76 22.92 4.88
CA ASN A 193 7.85 23.20 5.98
C ASN A 193 8.28 22.51 7.29
N GLU A 194 9.47 21.92 7.33
CA GLU A 194 10.00 21.18 8.48
C GLU A 194 9.05 20.06 8.99
N HIS A 195 8.29 19.46 8.07
CA HIS A 195 7.34 18.38 8.33
C HIS A 195 7.96 17.01 8.07
N ASP A 196 7.39 15.98 8.69
CA ASP A 196 7.80 14.58 8.54
C ASP A 196 6.61 13.63 8.35
N ILE A 197 6.94 12.38 8.01
CA ILE A 197 5.98 11.27 7.96
C ILE A 197 6.39 10.24 9.03
N SER A 198 5.55 10.03 10.03
CA SER A 198 5.74 9.04 11.09
C SER A 198 5.03 7.72 10.74
N LEU A 199 5.52 6.58 11.25
CA LEU A 199 4.84 5.29 11.13
C LEU A 199 4.08 4.99 12.42
N MET A 200 2.80 4.67 12.31
CA MET A 200 1.94 4.33 13.46
C MET A 200 1.24 3.00 13.20
N LEU A 201 0.99 2.23 14.26
CA LEU A 201 0.13 1.05 14.19
C LEU A 201 -1.29 1.43 14.57
N ASN A 202 -2.27 0.90 13.85
CA ASN A 202 -3.67 0.98 14.24
C ASN A 202 -4.28 -0.42 14.25
N TYR A 203 -4.96 -0.74 15.34
CA TYR A 203 -5.59 -2.03 15.51
C TYR A 203 -7.02 -1.97 15.02
N LYS A 204 -7.34 -2.73 13.98
CA LYS A 204 -8.66 -2.78 13.36
C LYS A 204 -9.29 -4.15 13.62
N SER A 205 -10.61 -4.19 13.82
CA SER A 205 -11.37 -5.44 13.95
C SER A 205 -11.57 -6.15 12.61
N THR A 206 -11.34 -5.46 11.50
CA THR A 206 -11.47 -5.96 10.13
C THR A 206 -10.22 -5.64 9.33
N SER A 207 -10.04 -6.34 8.20
CA SER A 207 -8.99 -6.02 7.25
C SER A 207 -9.13 -4.56 6.75
N GLY A 208 -8.00 -3.91 6.53
CA GLY A 208 -7.96 -2.51 6.11
C GLY A 208 -6.73 -2.20 5.26
N SER A 209 -6.79 -1.07 4.55
CA SER A 209 -5.66 -0.48 3.84
C SER A 209 -4.82 0.38 4.78
N LEU A 210 -3.65 0.77 4.28
CA LEU A 210 -2.91 1.89 4.85
C LEU A 210 -3.73 3.16 4.80
N GLU A 211 -3.36 4.12 5.65
CA GLU A 211 -4.05 5.38 5.79
C GLU A 211 -3.05 6.45 6.23
N ILE A 212 -3.11 7.65 5.64
CA ILE A 212 -2.38 8.81 6.13
C ILE A 212 -3.31 9.82 6.79
N SER A 213 -3.00 10.15 8.04
CA SER A 213 -3.69 11.19 8.79
C SER A 213 -2.75 12.34 9.13
N PRO A 214 -3.21 13.60 9.11
CA PRO A 214 -2.40 14.72 9.56
C PRO A 214 -2.26 14.73 11.08
N GLU A 215 -1.10 15.16 11.59
CA GLU A 215 -0.88 15.24 13.05
C GLU A 215 -1.62 16.42 13.71
N ASN A 216 -2.10 17.40 12.94
CA ASN A 216 -2.87 18.53 13.45
C ASN A 216 -3.76 19.19 12.37
N MET A 217 -4.61 20.12 12.83
CA MET A 217 -5.62 20.79 11.98
C MET A 217 -5.04 21.72 10.90
N ASN A 218 -3.76 22.11 10.97
CA ASN A 218 -3.16 23.00 9.99
C ASN A 218 -2.92 22.33 8.62
N ALA A 219 -3.08 21.01 8.54
CA ALA A 219 -3.08 20.27 7.27
C ALA A 219 -4.29 20.58 6.39
N TYR A 220 -5.44 20.88 7.00
CA TYR A 220 -6.69 21.07 6.28
C TYR A 220 -6.76 22.46 5.67
N ALA A 221 -7.19 22.49 4.42
CA ALA A 221 -7.47 23.71 3.70
C ALA A 221 -8.72 24.38 4.26
N GLU A 222 -8.75 25.71 4.19
CA GLU A 222 -9.97 26.47 4.44
C GLU A 222 -10.81 26.48 3.15
N GLY A 223 -12.02 25.93 3.26
CA GLY A 223 -13.00 25.91 2.20
C GLY A 223 -13.71 27.23 2.01
N ASN A 224 -14.28 27.39 0.82
CA ASN A 224 -15.37 28.33 0.60
C ASN A 224 -16.65 27.48 0.54
N ASP A 225 -17.50 27.56 1.57
CA ASP A 225 -18.72 26.72 1.68
C ASP A 225 -19.83 27.13 0.68
N ASN A 226 -19.58 28.13 -0.17
CA ASN A 226 -20.50 28.51 -1.24
C ASN A 226 -20.40 27.52 -2.40
N LEU A 227 -21.25 26.49 -2.34
CA LEU A 227 -21.47 25.51 -3.38
C LEU A 227 -22.33 26.11 -4.51
N ASP A 228 -21.73 26.41 -5.67
CA ASP A 228 -22.51 26.54 -6.91
C ASP A 228 -22.81 25.14 -7.45
N GLU A 229 -24.10 24.79 -7.51
CA GLU A 229 -24.58 23.49 -8.03
C GLU A 229 -24.27 23.28 -9.51
N ASN A 230 -23.93 24.35 -10.26
CA ASN A 230 -23.58 24.27 -11.67
C ASN A 230 -22.09 24.03 -11.92
N GLU A 231 -21.24 24.20 -10.90
CA GLU A 231 -19.81 23.96 -11.03
C GLU A 231 -19.49 22.45 -11.02
N THR A 232 -18.34 22.08 -11.56
CA THR A 232 -17.84 20.71 -11.42
C THR A 232 -17.18 20.53 -10.05
N LEU A 233 -17.09 19.30 -9.53
CA LEU A 233 -16.32 19.04 -8.31
C LEU A 233 -14.88 19.58 -8.41
N GLN A 234 -14.26 19.45 -9.59
CA GLN A 234 -12.93 19.98 -9.83
C GLN A 234 -12.86 21.49 -9.62
N ASP A 235 -13.83 22.22 -10.17
CA ASP A 235 -13.88 23.68 -10.06
C ASP A 235 -14.11 24.13 -8.61
N ARG A 236 -14.98 23.43 -7.87
CA ARG A 236 -15.26 23.76 -6.47
C ARG A 236 -14.10 23.54 -5.53
N VAL A 237 -13.19 22.61 -5.84
CA VAL A 237 -12.11 22.20 -4.91
C VAL A 237 -10.72 22.53 -5.42
N LYS A 238 -10.57 23.13 -6.61
CA LYS A 238 -9.27 23.59 -7.12
C LYS A 238 -8.74 24.80 -6.35
N ASP A 239 -9.60 25.78 -6.06
CA ASP A 239 -9.23 27.08 -5.49
C ASP A 239 -9.53 27.11 -4.00
N ILE A 240 -8.65 26.47 -3.24
CA ILE A 240 -8.72 26.40 -1.78
C ILE A 240 -7.77 27.41 -1.13
N LYS A 241 -8.15 27.94 0.04
CA LYS A 241 -7.23 28.71 0.86
C LYS A 241 -6.34 27.74 1.64
N LYS A 242 -5.05 27.77 1.32
CA LYS A 242 -4.05 26.91 1.97
C LYS A 242 -3.81 27.36 3.41
N ASN A 243 -3.62 26.39 4.29
CA ASN A 243 -3.15 26.62 5.65
C ASN A 243 -1.62 26.36 5.74
N THR A 244 -1.02 26.37 6.92
CA THR A 244 0.45 26.23 7.07
C THR A 244 0.95 24.81 6.85
N GLY A 245 0.06 23.82 6.82
CA GLY A 245 0.40 22.40 6.70
C GLY A 245 0.77 21.73 8.01
N ALA A 246 0.95 20.41 7.97
CA ALA A 246 1.37 19.60 9.10
C ALA A 246 2.19 18.36 8.68
N SER A 247 2.89 17.76 9.64
CA SER A 247 3.38 16.38 9.57
C SER A 247 2.22 15.38 9.40
N SER A 248 2.56 14.19 8.92
CA SER A 248 1.61 13.09 8.69
C SER A 248 2.00 11.84 9.47
N ALA A 249 1.00 11.05 9.84
CA ALA A 249 1.17 9.70 10.36
C ALA A 249 0.66 8.70 9.31
N LEU A 250 1.56 7.83 8.83
CA LEU A 250 1.22 6.64 8.05
C LEU A 250 0.81 5.52 8.99
N ILE A 251 -0.49 5.26 9.01
CA ILE A 251 -1.15 4.30 9.84
C ILE A 251 -1.12 2.93 9.16
N ILE A 252 -0.48 1.97 9.82
CA ILE A 252 -0.37 0.59 9.42
C ILE A 252 -1.44 -0.22 10.18
N PRO A 253 -2.46 -0.73 9.48
CA PRO A 253 -3.49 -1.55 10.10
C PRO A 253 -2.91 -2.91 10.51
N VAL A 254 -3.34 -3.36 11.68
CA VAL A 254 -3.10 -4.70 12.20
C VAL A 254 -4.45 -5.24 12.65
N TRP A 255 -4.84 -6.43 12.18
CA TRP A 255 -6.14 -7.02 12.50
C TRP A 255 -6.02 -8.48 12.90
N PRO A 256 -6.85 -8.95 13.86
CA PRO A 256 -6.93 -10.35 14.25
C PRO A 256 -7.54 -11.20 13.13
N GLU A 257 -7.35 -12.53 13.21
CA GLU A 257 -8.08 -13.47 12.34
C GLU A 257 -9.58 -13.50 12.73
N HIS A 258 -10.45 -13.83 11.78
CA HIS A 258 -11.90 -13.81 12.00
C HIS A 258 -12.33 -14.72 13.18
N GLY A 259 -13.21 -14.19 14.04
CA GLY A 259 -13.91 -14.97 15.07
C GLY A 259 -13.31 -14.92 16.48
N CYS A 260 -12.31 -14.07 16.74
CA CYS A 260 -11.73 -13.89 18.07
C CYS A 260 -12.05 -12.50 18.65
N SER A 261 -12.20 -12.40 19.99
CA SER A 261 -12.37 -11.10 20.65
C SER A 261 -11.04 -10.35 20.71
N LEU A 262 -11.07 -9.04 20.45
CA LEU A 262 -9.90 -8.16 20.40
C LEU A 262 -9.04 -8.27 21.68
N GLU A 263 -9.67 -8.35 22.84
CA GLU A 263 -9.01 -8.41 24.17
C GLU A 263 -8.14 -9.67 24.36
N GLN A 264 -8.55 -10.82 23.80
CA GLN A 264 -7.81 -12.08 23.97
C GLN A 264 -6.62 -12.19 23.01
N GLU A 265 -6.64 -11.47 21.88
CA GLU A 265 -5.64 -11.62 20.82
C GLU A 265 -4.48 -10.65 20.90
N TYR A 266 -4.57 -9.46 21.49
CA TYR A 266 -3.41 -8.52 21.47
C TYR A 266 -2.14 -9.11 22.08
N GLY A 267 -2.29 -9.85 23.18
CA GLY A 267 -1.19 -10.56 23.82
C GLY A 267 -0.74 -11.82 23.08
N VAL A 268 -1.48 -12.32 22.09
CA VAL A 268 -1.21 -13.57 21.33
C VAL A 268 -0.76 -13.27 19.90
N PHE A 269 -1.30 -12.23 19.27
CA PHE A 269 -1.04 -11.80 17.91
C PHE A 269 0.43 -11.47 17.68
N PHE A 270 1.05 -10.77 18.63
CA PHE A 270 2.49 -10.50 18.61
C PHE A 270 3.32 -11.60 19.29
N LYS A 271 2.72 -12.69 19.78
CA LYS A 271 3.47 -13.90 20.16
C LYS A 271 3.67 -14.84 18.97
N ASP A 272 2.84 -14.74 17.94
CA ASP A 272 2.95 -15.55 16.72
C ASP A 272 3.51 -14.75 15.54
N TYR A 273 4.78 -15.00 15.23
CA TYR A 273 5.46 -14.39 14.10
C TYR A 273 4.77 -14.63 12.75
N ASN A 274 4.06 -15.76 12.59
CA ASN A 274 3.36 -16.08 11.35
C ASN A 274 2.19 -15.12 11.08
N ARG A 275 1.52 -14.64 12.13
CA ARG A 275 0.42 -13.66 12.01
C ARG A 275 0.91 -12.29 11.53
N LEU A 276 2.10 -11.90 11.95
CA LEU A 276 2.76 -10.69 11.45
C LEU A 276 3.18 -10.83 10.00
N GLU A 277 3.73 -11.99 9.62
CA GLU A 277 4.04 -12.26 8.22
C GLU A 277 2.78 -12.18 7.35
N ARG A 278 1.65 -12.74 7.83
CA ARG A 278 0.35 -12.69 7.14
C ARG A 278 -0.17 -11.27 6.99
N SER A 279 -0.01 -10.41 8.01
CA SER A 279 -0.38 -8.99 7.92
C SER A 279 0.41 -8.24 6.85
N VAL A 280 1.73 -8.49 6.79
CA VAL A 280 2.57 -7.93 5.72
C VAL A 280 2.16 -8.50 4.36
N GLU A 281 1.85 -9.80 4.25
CA GLU A 281 1.37 -10.43 3.01
C GLU A 281 0.07 -9.80 2.51
N ASN A 282 -0.87 -9.56 3.42
CA ASN A 282 -2.15 -8.94 3.10
C ASN A 282 -1.98 -7.53 2.53
N LEU A 283 -1.13 -6.71 3.17
CA LEU A 283 -0.83 -5.36 2.71
C LEU A 283 -0.10 -5.39 1.36
N VAL A 284 1.00 -6.14 1.28
CA VAL A 284 1.82 -6.26 0.05
C VAL A 284 1.04 -6.88 -1.12
N GLY A 285 -0.01 -7.65 -0.81
CA GLY A 285 -0.93 -8.20 -1.78
C GLY A 285 -1.66 -7.14 -2.61
N GLY A 286 -1.77 -5.90 -2.14
CA GLY A 286 -2.50 -4.81 -2.80
C GLY A 286 -4.02 -4.97 -2.71
N SER A 287 -4.74 -4.38 -3.66
CA SER A 287 -6.19 -4.29 -3.66
C SER A 287 -6.76 -4.40 -5.07
N PHE A 288 -8.09 -4.45 -5.13
CA PHE A 288 -8.86 -4.30 -6.34
C PHE A 288 -9.62 -2.98 -6.30
N SER A 289 -9.56 -2.24 -7.39
CA SER A 289 -10.21 -0.96 -7.59
C SER A 289 -11.08 -1.00 -8.85
N TYR A 290 -11.85 0.06 -9.09
CA TYR A 290 -12.76 0.17 -10.22
C TYR A 290 -12.43 1.36 -11.12
N ASP A 291 -12.60 1.18 -12.42
CA ASP A 291 -12.56 2.28 -13.39
C ASP A 291 -13.94 2.94 -13.55
N GLU A 292 -14.03 3.98 -14.39
CA GLU A 292 -15.26 4.74 -14.63
C GLU A 292 -16.37 3.91 -15.30
N ASN A 293 -16.04 2.74 -15.85
CA ASN A 293 -16.99 1.78 -16.44
C ASN A 293 -17.25 0.59 -15.50
N GLU A 294 -16.94 0.75 -14.21
CA GLU A 294 -17.13 -0.26 -13.16
C GLU A 294 -16.37 -1.56 -13.48
N ASN A 295 -15.29 -1.49 -14.26
CA ASN A 295 -14.40 -2.64 -14.46
C ASN A 295 -13.47 -2.76 -13.27
N ILE A 296 -13.45 -3.96 -12.67
CA ILE A 296 -12.49 -4.31 -11.64
C ILE A 296 -11.08 -4.41 -12.24
N PHE A 297 -10.11 -3.79 -11.60
CA PHE A 297 -8.69 -3.94 -11.91
C PHE A 297 -7.87 -4.06 -10.62
N TYR A 298 -6.65 -4.56 -10.74
CA TYR A 298 -5.73 -4.76 -9.64
C TYR A 298 -4.83 -3.54 -9.43
N THR A 299 -4.81 -3.07 -8.19
CA THR A 299 -3.99 -1.97 -7.70
C THR A 299 -2.89 -2.57 -6.82
N PRO A 300 -1.63 -2.53 -7.25
CA PRO A 300 -0.54 -3.11 -6.47
C PRO A 300 -0.18 -2.23 -5.26
N PHE A 301 0.30 -2.84 -4.18
CA PHE A 301 0.64 -2.14 -2.93
C PHE A 301 1.52 -0.89 -3.09
N HIS A 302 2.48 -0.92 -4.02
CA HIS A 302 3.34 0.25 -4.24
C HIS A 302 2.56 1.46 -4.77
N LEU A 303 1.47 1.27 -5.52
CA LEU A 303 0.60 2.36 -5.95
C LEU A 303 -0.26 2.87 -4.78
N GLU A 304 -0.75 1.97 -3.91
CA GLU A 304 -1.45 2.35 -2.67
C GLU A 304 -0.58 3.19 -1.75
N ILE A 305 0.69 2.83 -1.57
CA ILE A 305 1.64 3.64 -0.80
C ILE A 305 1.82 5.04 -1.43
N MET A 306 1.86 5.13 -2.75
CA MET A 306 1.98 6.43 -3.41
C MET A 306 0.69 7.26 -3.25
N HIS A 307 -0.48 6.62 -3.25
CA HIS A 307 -1.75 7.26 -2.91
C HIS A 307 -1.68 7.89 -1.52
N GLU A 308 -1.28 7.13 -0.49
CA GLU A 308 -1.12 7.68 0.86
C GLU A 308 -0.13 8.84 0.89
N PHE A 309 0.99 8.73 0.18
CA PHE A 309 1.98 9.82 0.11
C PHE A 309 1.50 11.07 -0.63
N ILE A 310 0.47 10.97 -1.47
CA ILE A 310 -0.21 12.16 -2.02
C ILE A 310 -0.98 12.87 -0.91
N HIS A 311 -1.66 12.15 -0.02
CA HIS A 311 -2.24 12.78 1.19
C HIS A 311 -1.17 13.42 2.06
N ALA A 312 -0.02 12.77 2.27
CA ALA A 312 1.11 13.37 3.00
C ALA A 312 1.58 14.68 2.35
N LEU A 313 1.61 14.71 1.01
CA LEU A 313 1.93 15.91 0.25
C LEU A 313 0.88 17.00 0.49
N HIS A 314 -0.40 16.67 0.46
CA HIS A 314 -1.48 17.64 0.70
C HIS A 314 -1.46 18.16 2.14
N ASN A 315 -1.24 17.29 3.12
CA ASN A 315 -1.09 17.62 4.54
C ASN A 315 0.08 18.58 4.75
N SER A 316 1.25 18.27 4.19
CA SER A 316 2.45 19.11 4.36
C SER A 316 2.30 20.53 3.80
N ARG A 317 1.34 20.75 2.89
CA ARG A 317 1.07 22.03 2.22
C ARG A 317 -0.14 22.77 2.78
N GLY A 318 -0.84 22.22 3.76
CA GLY A 318 -2.09 22.79 4.25
C GLY A 318 -3.18 22.78 3.19
N THR A 319 -3.19 21.75 2.33
CA THR A 319 -4.10 21.63 1.18
C THR A 319 -5.02 20.43 1.25
N ASN A 320 -5.06 19.71 2.38
CA ASN A 320 -5.95 18.57 2.53
C ASN A 320 -7.42 19.05 2.51
N ARG A 321 -8.26 18.39 1.70
CA ARG A 321 -9.66 18.79 1.42
C ARG A 321 -10.71 17.96 2.17
N GLU A 322 -10.31 17.09 3.08
CA GLU A 322 -11.21 16.11 3.71
C GLU A 322 -12.38 16.80 4.42
N LEU A 323 -12.11 17.93 5.08
CA LEU A 323 -13.12 18.70 5.82
C LEU A 323 -13.96 19.65 4.95
N LEU A 324 -13.76 19.65 3.62
CA LEU A 324 -14.55 20.49 2.74
C LEU A 324 -15.96 19.91 2.57
N SER A 325 -16.96 20.73 2.83
CA SER A 325 -18.37 20.39 2.63
C SER A 325 -18.79 20.38 1.15
N SER A 326 -17.84 20.54 0.22
CA SER A 326 -18.02 20.94 -1.18
C SER A 326 -18.56 19.85 -2.15
N MET A 327 -19.06 18.75 -1.61
CA MET A 327 -19.52 17.60 -2.38
C MET A 327 -21.04 17.42 -2.37
N HIS A 328 -21.61 17.25 -3.55
CA HIS A 328 -23.02 16.89 -3.71
C HIS A 328 -23.27 15.40 -3.38
N GLN A 329 -24.52 15.04 -3.10
CA GLN A 329 -24.89 13.66 -2.74
C GLN A 329 -24.51 12.63 -3.81
N GLY A 330 -24.60 12.98 -5.10
CA GLY A 330 -24.20 12.10 -6.19
C GLY A 330 -22.70 11.81 -6.20
N GLU A 331 -21.88 12.80 -5.84
CA GLU A 331 -20.43 12.68 -5.78
C GLU A 331 -20.00 11.86 -4.56
N LYS A 332 -20.69 12.01 -3.42
CA LYS A 332 -20.45 11.23 -2.20
C LYS A 332 -20.73 9.73 -2.35
N LYS A 333 -21.41 9.31 -3.42
CA LYS A 333 -21.57 7.89 -3.77
C LYS A 333 -20.32 7.30 -4.44
N VAL A 334 -19.47 8.13 -5.01
CA VAL A 334 -18.29 7.72 -5.77
C VAL A 334 -17.03 8.00 -4.96
N TRP A 335 -16.95 9.18 -4.35
CA TRP A 335 -15.82 9.62 -3.54
C TRP A 335 -16.22 9.69 -2.08
N LYS A 336 -15.33 9.24 -1.20
CA LYS A 336 -15.49 9.35 0.25
C LYS A 336 -15.60 10.82 0.67
N ASP A 337 -14.71 11.64 0.12
CA ASP A 337 -14.62 13.08 0.37
C ASP A 337 -13.90 13.79 -0.80
N ALA A 338 -13.77 15.12 -0.70
CA ALA A 338 -13.14 15.95 -1.72
C ALA A 338 -11.62 15.71 -1.81
N GLU A 339 -11.01 15.23 -0.73
CA GLU A 339 -9.59 14.90 -0.68
C GLU A 339 -9.32 13.62 -1.49
N GLU A 340 -10.14 12.58 -1.37
CA GLU A 340 -10.03 11.38 -2.20
C GLU A 340 -10.19 11.68 -3.68
N TYR A 341 -11.15 12.53 -4.05
CA TYR A 341 -11.29 12.99 -5.42
C TYR A 341 -10.00 13.65 -5.91
N TRP A 342 -9.42 14.54 -5.11
CA TRP A 342 -8.23 15.30 -5.47
C TRP A 342 -6.99 14.41 -5.56
N THR A 343 -6.83 13.49 -4.61
CA THR A 343 -5.76 12.49 -4.55
C THR A 343 -5.83 11.51 -5.72
N ILE A 344 -7.02 11.04 -6.10
CA ILE A 344 -7.14 10.02 -7.16
C ILE A 344 -7.15 10.62 -8.56
N LYS A 345 -7.90 11.71 -8.79
CA LYS A 345 -8.18 12.24 -10.15
C LYS A 345 -7.96 13.73 -10.31
N GLY A 346 -8.32 14.55 -9.31
CA GLY A 346 -8.47 15.99 -9.45
C GLY A 346 -7.15 16.77 -9.60
N ALA A 347 -6.04 16.24 -9.07
CA ALA A 347 -4.74 16.92 -9.06
C ALA A 347 -3.83 16.57 -10.25
N ASN A 348 -2.90 17.48 -10.57
CA ASN A 348 -1.79 17.23 -11.49
C ASN A 348 -0.84 16.12 -10.99
N ILE A 349 -0.73 15.97 -9.67
CA ILE A 349 -0.06 14.85 -9.00
C ILE A 349 -1.16 14.09 -8.28
N SER A 350 -1.66 13.05 -8.94
CA SER A 350 -2.74 12.18 -8.46
C SER A 350 -2.34 10.71 -8.62
N GLU A 351 -3.11 9.81 -8.01
CA GLU A 351 -2.95 8.36 -8.21
C GLU A 351 -2.98 8.04 -9.71
N ASN A 352 -3.96 8.59 -10.45
CA ASN A 352 -4.09 8.39 -11.89
C ASN A 352 -2.89 8.89 -12.71
N PHE A 353 -2.20 9.93 -12.25
CA PHE A 353 -0.91 10.36 -12.83
C PHE A 353 0.18 9.28 -12.64
N LEU A 354 0.18 8.60 -11.49
CA LEU A 354 1.14 7.55 -11.13
C LEU A 354 0.77 6.16 -11.66
N ASN A 355 -0.43 5.93 -12.18
CA ASN A 355 -0.84 4.62 -12.74
C ASN A 355 0.08 4.12 -13.86
N LYS A 356 0.74 5.02 -14.59
CA LYS A 356 1.76 4.71 -15.61
C LYS A 356 2.97 3.97 -15.03
N ILE A 357 3.27 4.15 -13.75
CA ILE A 357 4.35 3.44 -13.04
C ILE A 357 4.07 1.94 -13.04
N VAL A 358 2.79 1.53 -13.08
CA VAL A 358 2.37 0.14 -12.85
C VAL A 358 1.58 -0.44 -14.03
N ASN A 359 1.27 0.39 -15.03
CA ASN A 359 0.33 0.10 -16.12
C ASN A 359 -1.08 -0.25 -15.63
N ALA A 360 -1.56 0.45 -14.59
CA ALA A 360 -2.95 0.33 -14.14
C ALA A 360 -3.89 1.21 -14.97
N PRO A 361 -5.16 0.80 -15.17
CA PRO A 361 -6.22 1.70 -15.64
C PRO A 361 -6.43 2.88 -14.66
N PRO A 362 -6.99 4.01 -15.10
CA PRO A 362 -7.41 5.08 -14.20
C PRO A 362 -8.48 4.61 -13.20
N ARG A 363 -8.26 4.86 -11.91
CA ARG A 363 -9.24 4.61 -10.85
C ARG A 363 -10.35 5.67 -10.90
N TYR A 364 -11.57 5.23 -10.63
CA TYR A 364 -12.74 6.07 -10.46
C TYR A 364 -13.44 5.73 -9.15
N GLY A 365 -13.43 6.68 -8.22
CA GLY A 365 -13.98 6.52 -6.88
C GLY A 365 -13.04 5.87 -5.87
N HIS A 366 -13.45 5.92 -4.61
CA HIS A 366 -12.70 5.35 -3.49
C HIS A 366 -13.07 3.88 -3.21
N GLY A 367 -14.08 3.33 -3.90
CA GLY A 367 -14.49 1.93 -3.78
C GLY A 367 -13.37 0.93 -4.11
N GLY A 368 -13.48 -0.28 -3.58
CA GLY A 368 -12.49 -1.34 -3.76
C GLY A 368 -12.51 -2.37 -2.63
N PHE A 369 -11.65 -3.39 -2.72
CA PHE A 369 -11.45 -4.36 -1.65
C PHE A 369 -10.04 -4.93 -1.66
N SER A 370 -9.56 -5.36 -0.49
CA SER A 370 -8.21 -5.91 -0.34
C SER A 370 -8.03 -7.21 -1.13
N ALA A 371 -6.83 -7.40 -1.72
CA ALA A 371 -6.48 -8.67 -2.36
C ALA A 371 -6.39 -9.84 -1.38
N SER A 372 -6.31 -9.56 -0.08
CA SER A 372 -6.44 -10.58 0.97
C SER A 372 -7.71 -11.41 0.83
N ALA A 373 -8.81 -10.83 0.32
CA ALA A 373 -10.05 -11.57 0.07
C ALA A 373 -9.89 -12.75 -0.89
N ILE A 374 -8.94 -12.64 -1.83
CA ILE A 374 -8.63 -13.72 -2.76
C ILE A 374 -7.47 -14.57 -2.25
N LEU A 375 -6.46 -13.98 -1.59
CA LEU A 375 -5.31 -14.71 -1.05
C LEU A 375 -5.69 -15.65 0.10
N HIS A 376 -6.59 -15.19 0.96
CA HIS A 376 -7.06 -15.80 2.19
C HIS A 376 -8.60 -15.83 2.21
N PRO A 377 -9.23 -16.61 1.31
CA PRO A 377 -10.68 -16.66 1.17
C PRO A 377 -11.40 -17.10 2.44
N GLU A 378 -10.73 -17.87 3.30
CA GLU A 378 -11.23 -18.29 4.62
C GLU A 378 -11.53 -17.11 5.55
N ASP A 379 -10.81 -16.00 5.38
CA ASP A 379 -10.96 -14.78 6.18
C ASP A 379 -11.93 -13.78 5.55
N ASN A 380 -12.55 -14.05 4.40
CA ASN A 380 -13.27 -13.02 3.65
C ASN A 380 -14.53 -13.56 2.96
N GLN A 381 -15.23 -14.50 3.62
CA GLN A 381 -16.39 -15.18 3.04
C GLN A 381 -17.50 -14.20 2.63
N ASP A 382 -17.73 -13.14 3.43
CA ASP A 382 -18.76 -12.13 3.16
C ASP A 382 -18.49 -11.33 1.88
N LEU A 383 -17.21 -11.07 1.55
CA LEU A 383 -16.86 -10.39 0.29
C LEU A 383 -17.07 -11.30 -0.92
N LEU A 384 -16.85 -12.60 -0.76
CA LEU A 384 -16.88 -13.57 -1.86
C LEU A 384 -18.31 -13.93 -2.32
N ILE A 385 -19.32 -13.73 -1.47
CA ILE A 385 -20.73 -13.97 -1.84
C ILE A 385 -21.33 -12.84 -2.70
N HIS A 386 -20.63 -11.72 -2.82
CA HIS A 386 -21.07 -10.59 -3.64
C HIS A 386 -20.52 -10.66 -5.07
N SER A 387 -21.26 -10.08 -6.00
CA SER A 387 -20.77 -9.85 -7.37
C SER A 387 -19.89 -8.59 -7.40
N PRO A 388 -18.91 -8.50 -8.31
CA PRO A 388 -18.08 -7.30 -8.46
C PRO A 388 -18.89 -6.00 -8.57
N LEU A 389 -20.01 -6.04 -9.29
CA LEU A 389 -20.89 -4.89 -9.46
C LEU A 389 -21.55 -4.42 -8.14
N LYS A 390 -21.85 -5.34 -7.22
CA LYS A 390 -22.41 -4.97 -5.91
C LYS A 390 -21.37 -4.32 -5.01
N LEU A 391 -20.11 -4.77 -5.10
CA LEU A 391 -18.99 -4.20 -4.36
C LEU A 391 -18.57 -2.81 -4.86
N PHE A 392 -19.01 -2.40 -6.06
CA PHE A 392 -18.83 -1.04 -6.56
C PHE A 392 -19.88 -0.06 -5.98
N ASN A 393 -21.08 -0.55 -5.69
CA ASN A 393 -22.26 0.26 -5.33
C ASN A 393 -22.55 0.31 -3.82
N GLY A 394 -21.74 -0.36 -3.00
CA GLY A 394 -21.86 -0.41 -1.54
C GLY A 394 -20.62 0.17 -0.89
#